data_AF-A0A821N724-F1
#
_entry.id   AF-A0A821N724-F1
#
_cell.length_a   1.000
_cell.length_b   1.000
_cell.length_c   1.000
_cell.angle_alpha   90.00
_cell.angle_beta   90.00
_cell.angle_gamma   90.00
#
_symmetry.space_group_name_H-M   'P 1'
#
loop_
_entity.id
_entity.type
_entity.pdbx_description
1 polymer ?
#
loop_
_entity_poly.entity_id
_entity_poly.type
_entity_poly.pdbx_seq_one_letter_code
_entity_poly.pdbx_strand_id
1 'polypeptide(L)'
;TPRSKSEQMISSVPITMQDRVSVFLELAEIQILLNRVHEASILLQEASTEFQGTSEESRILLTNVDLALKRGDINQAIEILIQIKPDQTYYLQSREKLAEIYLKHRRDKKLFIKTYKELVDRNPTPQALVILGDAYMSIMEVCITNK
;
A
#
# COMPACT_ATOMS: atom_id res chain seq x y z
N THR A 1 -19.41 -51.01 28.55
CA THR A 1 -18.24 -50.14 28.30
C THR A 1 -18.72 -48.84 27.65
N PRO A 2 -18.78 -47.71 28.39
CA PRO A 2 -19.21 -46.46 27.78
C PRO A 2 -18.01 -45.75 27.12
N ARG A 3 -18.17 -45.50 25.83
CA ARG A 3 -17.26 -44.77 24.95
C ARG A 3 -17.27 -43.29 25.33
N SER A 4 -16.15 -42.78 25.84
CA SER A 4 -15.94 -41.36 26.14
C SER A 4 -16.05 -40.53 24.85
N LYS A 5 -17.05 -39.64 24.79
CA LYS A 5 -17.08 -38.56 23.83
C LYS A 5 -16.10 -37.50 24.31
N SER A 6 -14.96 -37.37 23.65
CA SER A 6 -14.08 -36.21 23.79
C SER A 6 -14.79 -35.02 23.13
N GLU A 7 -15.46 -34.19 23.93
CA GLU A 7 -15.85 -32.84 23.54
C GLU A 7 -14.56 -32.06 23.23
N GLN A 8 -14.27 -31.89 21.94
CA GLN A 8 -13.24 -30.96 21.49
C GLN A 8 -13.70 -29.56 21.88
N MET A 9 -13.13 -29.02 22.97
CA MET A 9 -13.19 -27.60 23.28
C MET A 9 -12.55 -26.86 22.10
N ILE A 10 -13.36 -26.18 21.31
CA ILE A 10 -12.90 -25.21 20.32
C ILE A 10 -12.18 -24.13 21.13
N SER A 11 -10.84 -24.18 21.16
CA SER A 11 -10.06 -23.10 21.75
C SER A 11 -10.35 -21.85 20.92
N SER A 12 -11.04 -20.87 21.50
CA SER A 12 -11.26 -19.58 20.85
C SER A 12 -9.89 -18.93 20.63
N VAL A 13 -9.38 -19.01 19.40
CA VAL A 13 -8.16 -18.30 19.02
C VAL A 13 -8.42 -16.81 19.23
N PRO A 14 -7.64 -16.11 20.07
CA PRO A 14 -7.86 -14.69 20.31
C PRO A 14 -7.64 -13.93 18.99
N ILE A 15 -8.64 -13.16 18.58
CA ILE A 15 -8.57 -12.36 17.35
C ILE A 15 -7.52 -11.28 17.54
N THR A 16 -6.48 -11.30 16.69
CA THR A 16 -5.40 -10.33 16.76
C THR A 16 -5.80 -9.02 16.10
N MET A 17 -5.09 -7.94 16.42
CA MET A 17 -5.26 -6.66 15.74
C MET A 17 -5.02 -6.78 14.22
N GLN A 18 -4.03 -7.59 13.83
CA GLN A 18 -3.72 -7.85 12.42
C GLN A 18 -4.90 -8.53 11.71
N ASP A 19 -5.60 -9.47 12.37
CA ASP A 19 -6.80 -10.10 11.83
C ASP A 19 -7.92 -9.09 11.63
N ARG A 20 -8.13 -8.21 12.62
CA ARG A 20 -9.15 -7.14 12.52
C ARG A 20 -8.87 -6.21 11.36
N VAL A 21 -7.64 -5.69 11.25
CA VAL A 21 -7.24 -4.81 10.14
C VAL A 21 -7.45 -5.52 8.81
N SER A 22 -7.04 -6.79 8.69
CA SER A 22 -7.17 -7.53 7.43
C SER A 22 -8.63 -7.64 6.98
N VAL A 23 -9.57 -7.88 7.90
CA VAL A 23 -11.01 -7.89 7.59
C VAL A 23 -11.51 -6.52 7.12
N PHE A 24 -11.10 -5.43 7.79
CA PHE A 24 -11.45 -4.07 7.35
C PHE A 24 -10.94 -3.76 5.94
N LEU A 25 -9.68 -4.11 5.65
CA LEU A 25 -9.06 -3.85 4.37
C LEU A 25 -9.68 -4.70 3.26
N GLU A 26 -9.92 -5.99 3.49
CA GLU A 26 -10.59 -6.88 2.53
C GLU A 26 -11.99 -6.36 2.18
N LEU A 27 -12.75 -5.92 3.17
CA LEU A 27 -14.07 -5.33 2.93
C LEU A 27 -13.98 -4.03 2.13
N ALA A 28 -13.01 -3.17 2.41
CA ALA A 28 -12.78 -1.93 1.66
C ALA A 28 -12.38 -2.22 0.20
N GLU A 29 -11.49 -3.18 -0.04
CA GLU A 29 -11.08 -3.62 -1.36
C GLU A 29 -12.26 -4.14 -2.18
N ILE A 30 -13.12 -4.97 -1.58
CA ILE A 30 -14.35 -5.46 -2.22
C ILE A 30 -15.26 -4.29 -2.60
N GLN A 31 -15.45 -3.31 -1.72
CA GLN A 31 -16.27 -2.13 -2.02
C GLN A 31 -15.68 -1.28 -3.15
N ILE A 32 -14.35 -1.13 -3.20
CA ILE A 32 -13.63 -0.45 -4.29
C ILE A 32 -13.86 -1.18 -5.62
N LEU A 33 -13.77 -2.51 -5.63
CA LEU A 33 -14.00 -3.34 -6.82
C LEU A 33 -15.46 -3.26 -7.29
N LEU A 34 -16.42 -3.21 -6.37
CA LEU A 34 -17.85 -3.00 -6.65
C LEU A 34 -18.19 -1.54 -7.00
N ASN A 35 -17.19 -0.66 -7.12
CA ASN A 35 -17.34 0.76 -7.40
C ASN A 35 -18.19 1.52 -6.37
N ARG A 36 -18.31 0.98 -5.15
CA ARG A 36 -18.99 1.59 -4.00
C ARG A 36 -18.02 2.48 -3.21
N VAL A 37 -17.53 3.49 -3.92
CA VAL A 37 -16.44 4.35 -3.48
C VAL A 37 -16.77 5.17 -2.23
N HIS A 38 -18.06 5.47 -1.99
CA HIS A 38 -18.49 6.20 -0.79
C HIS A 38 -18.46 5.31 0.46
N GLU A 39 -19.01 4.11 0.38
CA GLU A 39 -18.97 3.10 1.45
C GLU A 39 -17.51 2.80 1.84
N ALA A 40 -16.65 2.59 0.84
CA ALA A 40 -15.22 2.32 1.06
C ALA A 40 -14.52 3.47 1.77
N SER A 41 -14.93 4.72 1.49
CA SER A 41 -14.40 5.90 2.18
C SER A 41 -14.68 5.90 3.66
N ILE A 42 -15.93 5.59 4.01
CA ILE A 42 -16.41 5.64 5.39
C ILE A 42 -15.68 4.55 6.17
N LEU A 43 -15.63 3.34 5.60
CA LEU A 43 -14.95 2.20 6.21
C LEU A 43 -13.45 2.45 6.42
N LEU A 44 -12.75 2.99 5.42
CA LEU A 44 -11.32 3.28 5.56
C LEU A 44 -11.04 4.47 6.48
N GLN A 45 -11.96 5.44 6.59
CA GLN A 45 -11.84 6.52 7.56
C GLN A 45 -11.99 5.99 8.98
N GLU A 46 -12.97 5.11 9.21
CA GLU A 46 -13.16 4.42 10.50
C GLU A 46 -11.91 3.61 10.87
N ALA A 47 -11.42 2.77 9.94
CA ALA A 47 -10.20 2.00 10.14
C ALA A 47 -8.99 2.92 10.44
N SER A 48 -8.84 4.02 9.70
CA SER A 48 -7.75 4.97 9.92
C SER A 48 -7.81 5.60 11.31
N THR A 49 -9.00 5.89 11.84
CA THR A 49 -9.15 6.42 13.20
C THR A 49 -8.92 5.35 14.27
N GLU A 50 -9.36 4.12 14.02
CA GLU A 50 -9.22 3.03 15.00
C GLU A 50 -7.76 2.56 15.15
N PHE A 51 -7.02 2.49 14.04
CA PHE A 51 -5.67 1.94 14.01
C PHE A 51 -4.58 3.01 13.88
N GLN A 52 -4.90 4.27 14.18
CA GLN A 52 -3.94 5.37 14.15
C GLN A 52 -2.78 5.12 15.13
N GLY A 53 -1.53 5.35 14.69
CA GLY A 53 -0.34 5.17 15.53
C GLY A 53 0.07 3.72 15.78
N THR A 54 -0.60 2.77 15.12
CA THR A 54 -0.26 1.34 15.21
C THR A 54 0.69 0.91 14.08
N SER A 55 1.27 -0.28 14.17
CA SER A 55 2.11 -0.84 13.10
C SER A 55 1.36 -1.07 11.79
N GLU A 56 0.03 -1.17 11.85
CA GLU A 56 -0.82 -1.48 10.70
C GLU A 56 -1.34 -0.23 9.97
N GLU A 57 -1.11 0.97 10.52
CA GLU A 57 -1.56 2.24 9.93
C GLU A 57 -1.12 2.39 8.47
N SER A 58 0.12 2.01 8.14
CA SER A 58 0.61 2.10 6.78
C SER A 58 -0.15 1.23 5.78
N ARG A 59 -0.71 0.08 6.19
CA ARG A 59 -1.54 -0.77 5.31
C ARG A 59 -2.86 -0.09 4.97
N ILE A 60 -3.45 0.60 5.95
CA ILE A 60 -4.68 1.36 5.78
C ILE A 60 -4.42 2.55 4.85
N LEU A 61 -3.31 3.26 5.03
CA LEU A 61 -2.90 4.32 4.12
C LEU A 61 -2.70 3.82 2.68
N LEU A 62 -2.05 2.66 2.49
CA LEU A 62 -1.87 2.07 1.15
C LEU A 62 -3.20 1.72 0.47
N THR A 63 -4.20 1.28 1.23
CA THR A 63 -5.54 0.98 0.71
C THR A 63 -6.33 2.27 0.41
N ASN A 64 -6.15 3.31 1.22
CA ASN A 64 -6.68 4.65 0.94
C ASN A 64 -6.12 5.24 -0.36
N VAL A 65 -4.85 4.95 -0.68
CA VAL A 65 -4.25 5.31 -1.97
C VAL A 65 -4.98 4.64 -3.13
N ASP A 66 -5.35 3.36 -3.00
CA ASP A 66 -6.13 2.66 -4.05
C ASP A 66 -7.52 3.27 -4.24
N LEU A 67 -8.17 3.64 -3.14
CA LEU A 67 -9.45 4.35 -3.20
C LEU A 67 -9.32 5.71 -3.91
N ALA A 68 -8.28 6.48 -3.59
CA ALA A 68 -8.02 7.79 -4.21
C ALA A 68 -7.73 7.64 -5.71
N LEU A 69 -6.92 6.65 -6.10
CA LEU A 69 -6.68 6.32 -7.51
C LEU A 69 -7.95 5.90 -8.24
N LYS A 70 -8.83 5.11 -7.59
CA LYS A 70 -10.13 4.71 -8.16
C LYS A 70 -11.06 5.91 -8.41
N ARG A 71 -10.98 6.94 -7.56
CA ARG A 71 -11.70 8.22 -7.74
C ARG A 71 -11.10 9.11 -8.83
N GLY A 72 -9.88 8.81 -9.27
CA GLY A 72 -9.10 9.69 -10.14
C GLY A 72 -8.41 10.84 -9.38
N ASP A 73 -8.42 10.83 -8.04
CA ASP A 73 -7.72 11.83 -7.23
C ASP A 73 -6.25 11.43 -7.02
N ILE A 74 -5.45 11.72 -8.05
CA ILE A 74 -4.02 11.42 -8.09
C ILE A 74 -3.25 12.24 -7.04
N ASN A 75 -3.71 13.46 -6.73
CA ASN A 75 -3.02 14.34 -5.79
C ASN A 75 -3.14 13.81 -4.37
N GLN A 76 -4.35 13.44 -3.96
CA GLN A 76 -4.60 12.82 -2.66
C GLN A 76 -3.78 11.52 -2.51
N ALA A 77 -3.73 10.69 -3.55
CA ALA A 77 -2.91 9.47 -3.55
C ALA A 77 -1.42 9.77 -3.27
N ILE A 78 -0.86 10.80 -3.92
CA ILE A 78 0.53 11.23 -3.70
C ILE A 78 0.73 11.77 -2.28
N GLU A 79 -0.16 12.60 -1.78
CA GLU A 79 -0.08 13.18 -0.43
C GLU A 79 -0.05 12.09 0.64
N ILE A 80 -0.94 11.10 0.53
CA ILE A 80 -0.98 9.96 1.47
C ILE A 80 0.32 9.16 1.40
N LEU A 81 0.82 8.86 0.20
CA LEU A 81 2.07 8.10 0.05
C LEU A 81 3.26 8.83 0.66
N ILE A 82 3.33 10.16 0.53
CA ILE A 82 4.42 10.98 1.09
C ILE A 82 4.45 10.94 2.62
N GLN A 83 3.30 10.83 3.27
CA GLN A 83 3.18 10.76 4.73
C GLN A 83 3.79 9.49 5.35
N ILE A 84 3.86 8.39 4.58
CA ILE A 84 4.46 7.13 5.04
C ILE A 84 5.96 7.33 5.25
N LYS A 85 6.43 7.05 6.46
CA LYS A 85 7.81 7.34 6.91
C LYS A 85 8.75 6.14 6.71
N PRO A 86 10.08 6.37 6.60
CA PRO A 86 11.07 5.31 6.35
C PRO A 86 11.17 4.22 7.42
N ASP A 87 10.77 4.52 8.65
CA ASP A 87 10.74 3.60 9.79
C ASP A 87 9.57 2.62 9.76
N GLN A 88 8.57 2.84 8.90
CA GLN A 88 7.42 1.97 8.76
C GLN A 88 7.70 0.80 7.82
N THR A 89 7.20 -0.39 8.16
CA THR A 89 7.42 -1.65 7.43
C THR A 89 7.05 -1.57 5.94
N TYR A 90 6.02 -0.79 5.62
CA TYR A 90 5.48 -0.67 4.26
C TYR A 90 6.07 0.50 3.46
N TYR A 91 7.15 1.11 3.94
CA TYR A 91 7.74 2.28 3.28
C TYR A 91 8.22 1.98 1.86
N LEU A 92 8.92 0.85 1.65
CA LEU A 92 9.43 0.48 0.32
C LEU A 92 8.29 0.37 -0.70
N GLN A 93 7.24 -0.38 -0.35
CA GLN A 93 6.05 -0.55 -1.19
C GLN A 93 5.35 0.78 -1.46
N SER A 94 5.30 1.70 -0.47
CA SER A 94 4.74 3.04 -0.69
C SER A 94 5.55 3.86 -1.71
N ARG A 95 6.89 3.76 -1.70
CA ARG A 95 7.75 4.47 -2.66
C ARG A 95 7.63 3.90 -4.06
N GLU A 96 7.51 2.58 -4.20
CA GLU A 96 7.27 1.92 -5.49
C GLU A 96 5.94 2.40 -6.10
N LYS A 97 4.87 2.41 -5.31
CA LYS A 97 3.55 2.88 -5.74
C LYS A 97 3.58 4.37 -6.11
N LEU A 98 4.31 5.20 -5.35
CA LEU A 98 4.48 6.63 -5.65
C LEU A 98 5.20 6.84 -6.99
N ALA A 99 6.28 6.10 -7.22
CA ALA A 99 7.02 6.16 -8.48
C ALA A 99 6.12 5.72 -9.66
N GLU A 100 5.38 4.63 -9.51
CA GLU A 100 4.41 4.17 -10.51
C GLU A 100 3.37 5.24 -10.86
N ILE A 101 2.86 5.97 -9.86
CA ILE A 101 1.93 7.08 -10.08
C ILE A 101 2.59 8.21 -10.89
N TYR A 102 3.83 8.58 -10.56
CA TYR A 102 4.55 9.62 -11.32
C TYR A 102 4.78 9.23 -12.77
N LEU A 103 5.07 7.95 -13.03
CA LEU A 103 5.28 7.45 -14.38
C LEU A 103 3.97 7.38 -15.18
N LYS A 104 2.92 6.77 -14.60
CA LYS A 104 1.66 6.50 -15.30
C LYS A 104 0.78 7.74 -15.45
N HIS A 105 0.66 8.55 -14.41
CA HIS A 105 -0.32 9.64 -14.36
C HIS A 105 0.29 11.01 -14.66
N ARG A 106 1.49 11.30 -14.14
CA ARG A 106 2.16 12.59 -14.36
C ARG A 106 3.08 12.59 -15.58
N ARG A 107 3.47 11.41 -16.08
CA ARG A 107 4.50 11.22 -17.13
C ARG A 107 5.81 11.95 -16.80
N ASP A 108 6.07 12.16 -15.51
CA ASP A 108 7.24 12.90 -15.04
C ASP A 108 8.36 11.91 -14.71
N LYS A 109 9.17 11.65 -15.73
CA LYS A 109 10.34 10.78 -15.64
C LYS A 109 11.36 11.27 -14.59
N LYS A 110 11.42 12.58 -14.32
CA LYS A 110 12.38 13.14 -13.33
C LYS A 110 11.91 12.82 -11.92
N LEU A 111 10.62 13.01 -11.63
CA LEU A 111 10.06 12.66 -10.32
C LEU A 111 10.12 11.16 -10.06
N PHE A 112 9.85 10.33 -11.08
CA PHE A 112 10.03 8.89 -11.01
C PHE A 112 11.43 8.47 -10.53
N ILE A 113 12.49 8.97 -11.19
CA ILE A 113 13.88 8.67 -10.77
C ILE A 113 14.20 9.28 -9.41
N LYS A 114 13.71 10.49 -9.13
CA LYS A 114 13.96 11.16 -7.86
C LYS A 114 13.43 10.34 -6.68
N THR A 115 12.25 9.73 -6.80
CA THR A 115 11.68 8.87 -5.75
C THR A 115 12.59 7.68 -5.42
N TYR A 116 13.17 7.02 -6.43
CA TYR A 116 14.09 5.90 -6.20
C TYR A 116 15.49 6.33 -5.75
N LYS A 117 15.97 7.50 -6.18
CA LYS A 117 17.20 8.09 -5.62
C LYS A 117 17.06 8.35 -4.13
N GLU A 118 15.98 9.02 -3.72
CA GLU A 118 15.70 9.28 -2.30
C GLU A 118 15.54 7.99 -1.49
N LEU A 119 15.02 6.92 -2.10
CA LEU A 119 14.94 5.60 -1.49
C LEU A 119 16.35 5.02 -1.21
N VAL A 120 17.24 5.05 -2.21
CA VAL A 120 18.63 4.57 -2.07
C VAL A 120 19.41 5.43 -1.08
N ASP A 121 19.26 6.75 -1.12
CA ASP A 121 19.94 7.68 -0.23
C ASP A 121 19.57 7.45 1.25
N ARG A 122 18.31 7.06 1.51
CA ARG A 122 17.81 6.81 2.87
C ARG A 122 18.09 5.40 3.36
N ASN A 123 18.01 4.40 2.49
CA ASN A 123 18.23 3.01 2.85
C ASN A 123 18.94 2.28 1.70
N PRO A 124 20.28 2.33 1.65
CA PRO A 124 21.07 1.74 0.57
C PRO A 124 21.11 0.21 0.72
N THR A 125 20.01 -0.41 0.29
CA THR A 125 19.90 -1.87 0.20
C THR A 125 20.24 -2.32 -1.22
N PRO A 126 20.78 -3.55 -1.41
CA PRO A 126 20.96 -4.11 -2.74
C PRO A 126 19.68 -4.06 -3.58
N GLN A 127 18.53 -4.30 -2.96
CA GLN A 127 17.21 -4.25 -3.59
C GLN A 127 16.88 -2.85 -4.09
N ALA A 128 17.09 -1.81 -3.28
CA ALA A 128 16.84 -0.42 -3.70
C ALA A 128 17.75 0.01 -4.86
N LEU A 129 19.00 -0.46 -4.89
CA LEU A 129 19.94 -0.22 -6.00
C LEU A 129 19.48 -0.90 -7.30
N VAL A 130 18.98 -2.13 -7.23
CA VAL A 130 18.41 -2.83 -8.39
C VAL A 130 17.20 -2.06 -8.93
N ILE A 131 16.27 -1.68 -8.06
CA ILE A 131 15.07 -0.92 -8.46
C ILE A 131 15.46 0.42 -9.11
N LEU A 132 16.47 1.12 -8.59
CA LEU A 132 16.97 2.34 -9.22
C LEU A 132 17.59 2.06 -10.61
N GLY A 133 18.30 0.94 -10.76
CA GLY A 133 18.81 0.48 -12.06
C GLY A 133 17.70 0.25 -13.07
N ASP A 134 16.68 -0.52 -12.68
CA ASP A 134 15.50 -0.81 -13.50
C ASP A 134 14.74 0.47 -13.88
N ALA A 135 14.65 1.42 -12.95
CA ALA A 135 14.05 2.73 -13.19
C ALA A 135 14.83 3.53 -14.27
N TYR A 136 16.16 3.50 -14.26
CA TYR A 136 16.95 4.11 -15.33
C TYR A 136 16.78 3.39 -16.67
N MET A 137 16.76 2.06 -16.67
CA MET A 137 16.56 1.26 -17.89
C MET A 137 15.21 1.56 -18.54
N SER A 138 14.13 1.57 -17.76
CA SER A 138 12.79 1.89 -18.27
C SER A 138 12.70 3.28 -18.93
N ILE A 139 13.42 4.28 -18.41
CA ILE A 139 13.48 5.60 -19.06
C ILE A 139 14.23 5.55 -20.39
N MET A 140 15.34 4.81 -20.45
CA MET A 140 16.17 4.69 -21.64
C MET A 140 15.45 3.92 -22.75
N GLU A 141 14.78 2.81 -22.44
CA GLU A 141 14.01 2.01 -23.40
C GLU A 141 12.85 2.80 -24.02
N VAL A 142 12.15 3.61 -23.22
CA VAL A 142 11.08 4.50 -23.71
C VAL A 142 11.62 5.58 -24.67
N CYS A 143 12.89 5.96 -24.56
CA CYS A 143 13.53 6.89 -25.50
C CYS A 143 13.94 6.22 -26.82
N ILE A 144 14.19 4.92 -26.83
CA ILE A 144 14.59 4.16 -28.02
C ILE A 144 13.37 3.78 -28.88
N THR A 145 12.23 3.49 -28.26
CA THR A 145 11.00 3.05 -28.93
C THR A 145 10.14 4.17 -29.53
N ASN A 146 10.40 5.43 -29.19
CA ASN A 146 9.69 6.61 -29.74
C ASN A 146 10.45 7.30 -30.89
N LYS A 147 11.38 6.60 -31.54
CA LYS A 147 12.02 7.00 -32.79
C LYS A 147 11.47 6.16 -33.94
#